data_AF-A0A2T2SGN4-F1
#
_entry.id   AF-A0A2T2SGN4-F1
#
_cell.length_a   1.000
_cell.length_b   1.000
_cell.length_c   1.000
_cell.angle_alpha   90.00
_cell.angle_beta   90.00
_cell.angle_gamma   90.00
#
_symmetry.space_group_name_H-M   'P 1'
#
loop_
_entity.id
_entity.type
_entity.pdbx_description
1 polymer ?
#
loop_
_entity_poly.entity_id
_entity_poly.type
_entity_poly.pdbx_seq_one_letter_code
_entity_poly.pdbx_strand_id
1 'polypeptide(L)' 'MPDSSSRILVIYTGGTIGMVESEEGYVPASGTLQALMQDRPSFRADDVPAYEVHEFD' A
#
# COMPACT_ATOMS: atom_id res chain seq x y z
N MET A 1 18.89 13.98 -14.76
CA MET A 1 17.89 13.75 -13.70
C MET A 1 16.66 13.24 -14.42
N PRO A 2 16.31 11.94 -14.37
CA PRO A 2 15.05 11.52 -14.95
C PRO A 2 13.94 12.23 -14.18
N ASP A 3 13.14 12.97 -14.93
CA ASP A 3 11.95 13.68 -14.50
C ASP A 3 10.91 12.62 -14.10
N SER A 4 10.96 12.11 -12.87
CA SER A 4 10.09 11.02 -12.41
C SER A 4 8.71 11.57 -12.05
N SER A 5 8.00 12.08 -13.05
CA SER A 5 6.59 12.47 -12.98
C SER A 5 5.64 11.26 -13.12
N SER A 6 6.17 10.04 -13.09
CA SER A 6 5.38 8.82 -13.13
C SER A 6 4.48 8.73 -11.90
N ARG A 7 3.18 8.50 -12.13
CA ARG A 7 2.18 8.33 -11.07
C ARG A 7 1.53 6.96 -11.20
N ILE A 8 1.43 6.23 -10.10
CA ILE A 8 0.87 4.87 -10.03
C ILE A 8 -0.42 4.89 -9.23
N LEU A 9 -1.49 4.29 -9.77
CA LEU A 9 -2.70 3.98 -9.02
C LEU A 9 -2.68 2.49 -8.65
N VAL A 10 -2.77 2.21 -7.36
CA VAL A 10 -2.88 0.86 -6.82
C VAL A 10 -4.34 0.60 -6.47
N ILE A 11 -4.99 -0.29 -7.22
CA ILE A 11 -6.35 -0.75 -6.96
C ILE A 11 -6.26 -1.98 -6.07
N TYR A 12 -6.54 -1.82 -4.79
CA TYR A 12 -6.48 -2.89 -3.81
C TYR A 12 -7.87 -3.54 -3.65
N THR A 13 -8.06 -4.67 -4.31
CA THR A 13 -9.33 -5.42 -4.32
C THR A 13 -9.46 -6.44 -3.18
N GLY A 14 -8.58 -6.36 -2.17
CA GLY A 14 -8.47 -7.35 -1.09
C GLY A 14 -7.35 -8.38 -1.30
N GLY A 15 -7.33 -9.37 -0.40
CA GLY A 15 -6.25 -10.36 -0.29
C GLY A 15 -5.45 -10.20 1.01
N THR A 16 -4.56 -11.15 1.30
CA THR A 16 -3.86 -11.21 2.60
C THR A 16 -2.80 -10.12 2.79
N ILE A 17 -2.39 -9.42 1.72
CA ILE A 17 -1.34 -8.39 1.75
C ILE A 17 -1.71 -7.16 2.58
N GLY A 18 -3.02 -6.87 2.74
CA GLY A 18 -3.54 -5.79 3.58
C GLY A 18 -4.35 -6.30 4.76
N MET A 19 -4.09 -7.51 5.24
CA MET A 19 -4.74 -8.06 6.43
C MET A 19 -3.88 -7.88 7.68
N VAL A 20 -4.52 -7.89 8.85
CA VAL A 20 -3.85 -7.87 10.16
C VAL A 20 -3.90 -9.25 10.79
N GLU A 21 -2.86 -9.59 11.55
CA GLU A 21 -2.82 -10.82 12.32
C GLU A 21 -3.78 -10.72 13.53
N SER A 22 -4.54 -11.78 13.76
CA SER A 22 -5.44 -11.94 14.91
C SER A 22 -5.31 -13.35 15.49
N GLU A 23 -5.94 -13.61 16.64
CA GLU A 23 -5.93 -14.93 17.29
C GLU A 23 -6.52 -16.05 16.40
N GLU A 24 -7.40 -15.69 15.46
CA GLU A 24 -8.06 -16.63 14.54
C GLU A 24 -7.43 -16.64 13.12
N GLY A 25 -6.29 -15.96 12.93
CA GLY A 25 -5.58 -15.85 11.65
C GLY A 25 -5.60 -14.43 11.08
N TYR A 26 -5.37 -14.29 9.77
CA TYR A 26 -5.36 -12.99 9.10
C TYR A 26 -6.78 -12.52 8.78
N VAL A 27 -7.12 -11.31 9.23
CA VAL A 27 -8.43 -10.71 9.03
C VAL A 27 -8.33 -9.42 8.21
N PRO A 28 -9.30 -9.14 7.31
CA PRO A 28 -9.38 -7.87 6.61
C PRO A 28 -9.46 -6.70 7.59
N ALA A 29 -8.66 -5.67 7.36
CA ALA A 29 -8.73 -4.42 8.11
C ALA A 29 -8.46 -3.24 7.17
N SER A 30 -9.47 -2.39 7.01
CA SER A 30 -9.41 -1.24 6.11
C SER A 30 -8.22 -0.32 6.44
N GLY A 31 -7.54 0.16 5.40
CA GLY A 31 -6.41 1.06 5.49
C GLY A 31 -5.08 0.39 5.84
N THR A 32 -5.06 -0.91 6.15
CA THR A 32 -3.84 -1.62 6.59
C THR A 32 -2.76 -1.58 5.52
N LEU A 33 -3.10 -1.87 4.26
CA LEU A 33 -2.11 -1.84 3.17
C LEU A 33 -1.49 -0.45 3.01
N GLN A 34 -2.32 0.60 3.07
CA GLN A 34 -1.85 1.98 2.95
C GLN A 34 -0.92 2.35 4.10
N ALA A 35 -1.28 1.99 5.33
CA ALA A 35 -0.45 2.22 6.51
C ALA A 35 0.89 1.48 6.42
N LEU A 36 0.89 0.21 6.00
CA LEU A 36 2.10 -0.59 5.80
C LEU A 36 3.03 0.02 4.75
N MET A 37 2.48 0.51 3.64
CA MET A 37 3.26 1.19 2.61
C MET A 37 3.86 2.50 3.14
N GLN A 38 3.08 3.31 3.87
CA GLN A 38 3.56 4.58 4.44
C GLN A 38 4.65 4.38 5.49
N ASP A 39 4.60 3.29 6.28
CA ASP A 39 5.60 3.02 7.31
C ASP A 39 6.94 2.49 6.74
N ARG A 40 6.94 1.93 5.52
CA ARG A 40 8.14 1.33 4.92
C ARG A 40 8.99 2.36 4.16
N PRO A 41 10.29 2.53 4.49
CA PRO A 41 11.17 3.47 3.78
C PRO A 41 11.31 3.20 2.28
N SER A 42 11.17 1.94 1.86
CA SER A 42 11.23 1.54 0.45
C SER A 42 10.11 2.12 -0.42
N PHE A 43 9.02 2.61 0.18
CA PHE A 43 7.95 3.32 -0.54
C PHE A 43 8.06 4.85 -0.42
N ARG A 44 9.05 5.35 0.34
CA ARG A 44 9.29 6.78 0.56
C ARG A 44 10.60 7.26 -0.05
N ALA A 45 11.31 6.40 -0.78
CA ALA A 45 12.57 6.73 -1.41
C ALA A 45 12.37 7.61 -2.66
N ASP A 46 13.36 8.45 -2.97
CA ASP A 46 13.26 9.46 -4.04
C ASP A 46 13.13 8.85 -5.45
N ASP A 47 13.50 7.58 -5.62
CA ASP A 47 13.38 6.83 -6.86
C ASP A 47 12.01 6.14 -7.03
N VAL A 48 11.14 6.21 -6.02
CA VAL A 48 9.78 5.67 -6.05
C VAL A 48 8.84 6.68 -6.69
N PRO A 49 8.01 6.27 -7.67
CA PRO A 49 7.00 7.16 -8.25
C PRO A 49 5.93 7.53 -7.22
N ALA A 50 5.31 8.70 -7.38
CA ALA A 50 4.14 9.05 -6.58
C ALA A 50 3.03 8.01 -6.78
N TYR A 51 2.40 7.57 -5.70
CA TYR A 51 1.34 6.56 -5.77
C TYR A 51 0.10 6.95 -4.95
N GLU A 52 -1.03 6.41 -5.37
CA GLU A 52 -2.31 6.48 -4.67
C GLU A 52 -2.87 5.07 -4.52
N VAL A 53 -3.42 4.75 -3.34
CA VAL A 53 -4.03 3.44 -3.08
C VAL A 53 -5.54 3.64 -2.96
N HIS A 54 -6.29 2.95 -3.81
CA HIS A 54 -7.74 2.87 -3.72
C HIS A 54 -8.13 1.47 -3.27
N GLU A 55 -8.57 1.36 -2.02
CA GLU A 55 -9.05 0.12 -1.41
C GLU A 55 -10.54 -0.08 -1.66
N PHE A 56 -10.92 -1.33 -1.89
CA PHE A 56 -12.30 -1.78 -2.04
C PHE A 56 -12.78 -2.42 -0.73
N ASP A 57 -14.06 -2.23 -0.41
CA ASP A 57 -14.73 -2.84 0.74
C ASP A 57 -14.89 -4.37 0.59
#